data_AF-A0AAE5C9Z2-F1
#
_entry.id   AF-A0AAE5C9Z2-F1
#
_cell.length_a   1.000
_cell.length_b   1.000
_cell.length_c   1.000
_cell.angle_alpha   90.00
_cell.angle_beta   90.00
_cell.angle_gamma   90.00
#
_symmetry.space_group_name_H-M   'P 1'
#
loop_
_entity.id
_entity.type
_entity.pdbx_description
1 polymer ?
#
loop_
_entity_poly.entity_id
_entity_poly.type
_entity_poly.pdbx_seq_one_letter_code
_entity_poly.pdbx_strand_id
1 'polypeptide(L)'
;DPVAIMFTLALVFVAATLAGVIPALKASGGNVNEVLKDESRGSSGMRIGKFSKGIVMAEIALSFGLLVAAGLMIKSVIEAGNVEYNFATEDVFTARFGLVEEDYPEDTHKTRFYDELLARLEGRPGVEAVTLTTDFPGLGSGSWRFAVEGETYDRDQDYPITHVIAAAPSFFETFDVSV
;
A
#
# COMPACT_ATOMS: atom_id res chain seq x y z
N ASP A 1 1.08 6.47 -14.52
CA ASP A 1 1.79 5.61 -15.49
C ASP A 1 0.85 5.26 -16.65
N PRO A 2 1.13 5.71 -17.89
CA PRO A 2 0.30 5.45 -19.07
C PRO A 2 0.13 3.96 -19.38
N VAL A 3 1.15 3.14 -19.06
CA VAL A 3 1.14 1.70 -19.32
C VAL A 3 0.12 1.01 -18.42
N ALA A 4 0.06 1.41 -17.15
CA ALA A 4 -0.92 0.90 -16.19
C ALA A 4 -2.36 1.19 -16.64
N ILE A 5 -2.61 2.40 -17.16
CA ILE A 5 -3.94 2.83 -17.64
C ILE A 5 -4.35 2.02 -18.88
N MET A 6 -3.45 1.85 -19.84
CA MET A 6 -3.73 1.08 -21.06
C MET A 6 -3.96 -0.41 -20.74
N PHE A 7 -3.20 -0.97 -19.80
CA PHE A 7 -3.38 -2.34 -19.34
C PHE A 7 -4.75 -2.55 -18.68
N THR A 8 -5.15 -1.66 -17.77
CA THR A 8 -6.46 -1.74 -17.11
C THR A 8 -7.61 -1.57 -18.10
N LEU A 9 -7.50 -0.63 -19.05
CA LEU A 9 -8.48 -0.45 -20.12
C LEU A 9 -8.66 -1.72 -20.98
N ALA A 10 -7.55 -2.34 -21.39
CA ALA A 10 -7.60 -3.57 -22.17
C ALA A 10 -8.29 -4.70 -21.38
N LEU A 11 -7.98 -4.83 -20.10
CA LEU A 11 -8.52 -5.88 -19.23
C LEU A 11 -10.02 -5.70 -19.01
N VAL A 12 -10.48 -4.47 -18.73
CA VAL A 12 -11.91 -4.14 -18.61
C VAL A 12 -12.64 -4.40 -19.92
N PHE A 13 -12.05 -4.03 -21.06
CA PHE A 13 -12.67 -4.24 -22.37
C PHE A 13 -12.86 -5.73 -22.68
N VAL A 14 -11.84 -6.56 -22.41
CA VAL A 14 -11.93 -8.01 -22.57
C VAL A 14 -12.99 -8.60 -21.64
N ALA A 15 -12.99 -8.22 -20.35
CA ALA A 15 -13.96 -8.70 -19.37
C ALA A 15 -15.40 -8.34 -19.76
N ALA A 16 -15.66 -7.08 -20.13
CA ALA A 16 -16.97 -6.61 -20.56
C ALA A 16 -17.43 -7.30 -21.86
N THR A 17 -16.51 -7.52 -22.80
CA THR A 17 -16.81 -8.22 -24.06
C THR A 17 -17.19 -9.68 -23.80
N LEU A 18 -16.42 -10.40 -22.97
CA LEU A 18 -16.72 -11.79 -22.63
C LEU A 18 -18.03 -11.91 -21.85
N ALA A 19 -18.25 -11.03 -20.87
CA ALA A 19 -19.45 -11.03 -20.05
C ALA A 19 -20.71 -10.56 -20.82
N GLY A 20 -20.58 -9.66 -21.79
CA GLY A 20 -21.72 -9.08 -22.52
C GLY A 20 -22.04 -9.79 -23.84
N VAL A 21 -21.02 -10.11 -24.65
CA VAL A 21 -21.22 -10.63 -26.02
C VAL A 21 -21.61 -12.10 -26.03
N ILE A 22 -21.02 -12.90 -25.15
CA ILE A 22 -21.33 -14.34 -25.06
C ILE A 22 -22.82 -14.60 -24.73
N PRO A 23 -23.44 -13.95 -23.71
CA PRO A 23 -24.86 -14.11 -23.46
C PRO A 23 -25.73 -13.43 -24.54
N ALA A 24 -25.33 -12.30 -25.11
CA ALA A 24 -26.10 -11.61 -26.15
C ALA A 24 -26.22 -12.44 -27.44
N LEU A 25 -25.13 -13.06 -27.90
CA LEU A 25 -25.15 -13.94 -29.07
C LEU A 25 -25.97 -15.21 -28.82
N LYS A 26 -25.95 -15.75 -27.59
CA LYS A 26 -26.79 -16.91 -27.24
C LYS A 26 -28.28 -16.57 -27.12
N ALA A 27 -28.62 -15.40 -26.59
CA ALA A 27 -30.01 -14.93 -26.54
C ALA A 27 -30.57 -14.63 -27.94
N SER A 28 -29.72 -14.15 -28.86
CA SER A 28 -30.09 -13.87 -30.25
C SER A 28 -30.25 -15.13 -31.12
N GLY A 29 -29.48 -16.20 -30.83
CA GLY A 29 -29.55 -17.45 -31.59
C GLY A 29 -30.63 -18.45 -31.16
N GLY A 30 -31.27 -18.25 -30.00
CA GLY A 30 -32.34 -19.11 -29.50
C GLY A 30 -33.69 -18.66 -30.03
N ASN A 31 -34.31 -19.48 -30.89
CA ASN A 31 -35.65 -19.21 -31.40
C ASN A 31 -36.63 -19.19 -30.19
N VAL A 32 -37.01 -18.00 -29.72
CA VAL A 32 -37.86 -17.81 -28.51
C VAL A 32 -39.18 -18.58 -28.63
N ASN A 33 -39.62 -18.81 -29.88
CA ASN A 33 -40.80 -19.60 -30.23
C ASN A 33 -40.61 -21.12 -30.06
N GLU A 34 -39.38 -21.64 -30.13
CA GLU A 34 -39.06 -23.02 -29.73
C GLU A 34 -38.95 -23.14 -28.21
N VAL A 35 -38.38 -22.17 -27.49
CA VAL A 35 -38.26 -22.25 -26.02
C VAL A 35 -39.64 -22.33 -25.32
N LEU A 36 -40.66 -21.69 -25.88
CA LEU A 36 -42.05 -21.79 -25.42
C LEU A 36 -42.80 -23.06 -25.89
N LYS A 37 -42.31 -23.75 -26.94
CA LYS A 37 -42.86 -25.04 -27.42
C LYS A 37 -42.11 -26.27 -26.85
N ASP A 38 -40.87 -26.08 -26.43
CA ASP A 38 -39.92 -27.14 -26.07
C ASP A 38 -39.89 -27.42 -24.56
N GLU A 39 -40.82 -26.83 -23.79
CA GLU A 39 -41.09 -27.25 -22.40
C GLU A 39 -41.49 -28.74 -22.31
N SER A 40 -41.83 -29.38 -23.44
CA SER A 40 -42.12 -30.82 -23.52
C SER A 40 -40.99 -31.73 -24.04
N ARG A 41 -39.88 -31.21 -24.59
CA ARG A 41 -38.83 -32.08 -25.22
C ARG A 41 -37.38 -31.68 -24.92
N GLY A 42 -37.06 -31.42 -23.66
CA GLY A 42 -35.87 -31.88 -22.89
C GLY A 42 -34.41 -31.80 -23.41
N SER A 43 -34.13 -31.46 -24.67
CA SER A 43 -32.81 -31.63 -25.30
C SER A 43 -32.10 -30.30 -25.57
N SER A 44 -32.82 -29.27 -26.03
CA SER A 44 -32.21 -27.98 -26.40
C SER A 44 -31.91 -27.08 -25.18
N GLY A 45 -32.78 -27.08 -24.16
CA GLY A 45 -32.58 -26.33 -22.91
C GLY A 45 -31.40 -26.81 -22.04
N MET A 46 -30.95 -28.06 -22.22
CA MET A 46 -29.88 -28.67 -21.43
C MET A 46 -28.50 -28.05 -21.69
N ARG A 47 -28.21 -27.60 -22.93
CA ARG A 47 -26.91 -26.99 -23.28
C ARG A 47 -26.77 -25.55 -22.79
N ILE A 48 -27.85 -24.77 -22.84
CA ILE A 48 -27.88 -23.40 -22.31
C ILE A 48 -27.77 -23.43 -20.77
N GLY A 49 -28.52 -24.31 -20.11
CA GLY A 49 -28.46 -24.47 -18.65
C GLY A 49 -27.08 -24.89 -18.12
N LYS A 50 -26.33 -25.73 -18.85
CA LYS A 50 -24.97 -26.15 -18.45
C LYS A 50 -23.94 -25.01 -18.52
N PHE A 51 -24.03 -24.14 -19.53
CA PHE A 51 -23.09 -23.03 -19.67
C PHE A 51 -23.37 -21.92 -18.65
N SER A 52 -24.64 -21.60 -18.41
CA SER A 52 -25.04 -20.65 -17.37
C SER A 52 -24.66 -21.15 -15.98
N LYS A 53 -24.79 -22.45 -15.70
CA LYS A 53 -24.28 -23.06 -14.46
C LYS A 53 -22.77 -22.91 -14.31
N GLY A 54 -22.00 -23.03 -15.40
CA GLY A 54 -20.56 -22.83 -15.38
C GLY A 54 -20.15 -21.39 -15.01
N ILE A 55 -20.84 -20.40 -15.59
CA ILE A 55 -20.60 -18.98 -15.28
C ILE A 55 -20.95 -18.68 -13.82
N VAL A 56 -22.10 -19.15 -13.33
CA VAL A 56 -22.52 -18.96 -11.93
C VAL A 56 -21.52 -19.62 -10.97
N MET A 57 -21.00 -20.81 -11.31
CA MET A 57 -20.02 -21.49 -10.48
C MET A 57 -18.67 -20.77 -10.46
N ALA A 58 -18.24 -20.19 -11.59
CA ALA A 58 -17.05 -19.36 -11.68
C ALA A 58 -17.20 -18.05 -10.90
N GLU A 59 -18.36 -17.40 -10.98
CA GLU A 59 -18.69 -16.20 -10.22
C GLU A 59 -18.62 -16.48 -8.71
N ILE A 60 -19.29 -17.54 -8.25
CA ILE A 60 -19.27 -17.95 -6.84
C ILE A 60 -17.84 -18.25 -6.39
N ALA A 61 -17.06 -19.01 -7.18
CA ALA A 61 -15.67 -19.31 -6.87
C ALA A 61 -14.80 -18.04 -6.76
N LEU A 62 -14.99 -17.08 -7.67
CA LEU A 62 -14.32 -15.78 -7.64
C LEU A 62 -14.73 -14.96 -6.41
N SER A 63 -16.02 -14.88 -6.09
CA SER A 63 -16.52 -14.18 -4.91
C SER A 63 -15.95 -14.75 -3.62
N PHE A 64 -15.91 -16.08 -3.48
CA PHE A 64 -15.27 -16.73 -2.33
C PHE A 64 -13.76 -16.47 -2.29
N GLY A 65 -13.07 -16.53 -3.44
CA GLY A 65 -11.64 -16.21 -3.52
C GLY A 65 -11.32 -14.78 -3.10
N LEU A 66 -12.11 -13.82 -3.57
CA LEU A 66 -12.04 -12.40 -3.17
C LEU A 66 -12.31 -12.21 -1.68
N LEU A 67 -13.32 -12.91 -1.15
CA LEU A 67 -13.64 -12.85 0.29
C LEU A 67 -12.49 -13.39 1.14
N VAL A 68 -11.87 -14.50 0.74
CA VAL A 68 -10.70 -15.06 1.42
C VAL A 68 -9.52 -14.12 1.34
N ALA A 69 -9.22 -13.55 0.17
CA ALA A 69 -8.15 -12.58 0.00
C ALA A 69 -8.34 -11.33 0.87
N ALA A 70 -9.56 -10.79 0.91
CA ALA A 70 -9.92 -9.66 1.77
C ALA A 70 -9.77 -10.01 3.26
N GLY A 71 -10.25 -11.19 3.68
CA GLY A 71 -10.10 -11.66 5.06
C GLY A 71 -8.64 -11.83 5.48
N LEU A 72 -7.80 -12.38 4.60
CA LEU A 72 -6.36 -12.48 4.82
C LEU A 72 -5.68 -11.11 4.90
N MET A 73 -6.10 -10.16 4.06
CA MET A 73 -5.57 -8.79 4.11
C MET A 73 -5.90 -8.11 5.45
N ILE A 74 -7.14 -8.25 5.93
CA ILE A 74 -7.55 -7.74 7.25
C ILE A 74 -6.75 -8.42 8.36
N LYS A 75 -6.62 -9.76 8.33
CA LYS A 75 -5.81 -10.52 9.29
C LYS A 75 -4.36 -10.03 9.30
N SER A 76 -3.77 -9.82 8.12
CA SER A 76 -2.39 -9.32 7.99
C SER A 76 -2.20 -7.95 8.61
N VAL A 77 -3.17 -7.04 8.45
CA VAL A 77 -3.11 -5.70 9.05
C VAL A 77 -3.22 -5.78 10.57
N ILE A 78 -4.11 -6.62 11.10
CA ILE A 78 -4.26 -6.84 12.54
C ILE A 78 -2.99 -7.47 13.14
N GLU A 79 -2.41 -8.46 12.46
CA GLU A 79 -1.16 -9.09 12.89
C GLU A 79 0.01 -8.10 12.85
N ALA A 80 0.10 -7.26 11.82
CA ALA A 80 1.13 -6.23 11.72
C ALA A 80 1.06 -5.20 12.86
N GLY A 81 -0.14 -4.84 13.33
CA GLY A 81 -0.31 -3.92 14.46
C GLY A 81 -0.05 -4.55 15.84
N ASN A 82 -0.06 -5.88 15.95
CA ASN A 82 0.18 -6.61 17.20
C ASN A 82 1.60 -7.22 17.26
N VAL A 83 2.50 -6.80 16.38
CA VAL A 83 3.90 -7.24 16.45
C VAL A 83 4.51 -6.65 17.71
N GLU A 84 4.99 -7.51 18.59
CA GLU A 84 5.82 -7.09 19.73
C GLU A 84 7.15 -6.56 19.17
N TYR A 85 7.36 -5.26 19.34
CA TYR A 85 8.60 -4.60 18.95
C TYR A 85 9.62 -4.68 20.08
N ASN A 86 10.89 -4.87 19.74
CA ASN A 86 12.01 -4.83 20.69
C ASN A 86 12.47 -3.39 20.99
N PHE A 87 11.56 -2.42 20.88
CA PHE A 87 11.81 -1.00 21.18
C PHE A 87 10.59 -0.42 21.89
N ALA A 88 10.79 0.62 22.68
CA ALA A 88 9.71 1.27 23.43
C ALA A 88 8.64 1.85 22.49
N THR A 89 7.41 1.37 22.61
CA THR A 89 6.22 1.88 21.90
C THR A 89 5.19 2.51 22.83
N GLU A 90 5.27 2.21 24.12
CA GLU A 90 4.43 2.76 25.18
C GLU A 90 5.10 3.98 25.82
N ASP A 91 4.30 4.92 26.32
CA ASP A 91 4.77 6.17 26.98
C ASP A 91 5.70 7.08 26.13
N VAL A 92 5.76 6.87 24.81
CA VAL A 92 6.49 7.73 23.87
C VAL A 92 5.58 8.81 23.30
N PHE A 93 5.85 10.08 23.64
CA PHE A 93 5.20 11.22 22.99
C PHE A 93 5.99 11.65 21.75
N THR A 94 5.34 11.66 20.59
CA THR A 94 5.96 12.04 19.31
C THR A 94 5.41 13.37 18.80
N ALA A 95 6.28 14.17 18.20
CA ALA A 95 5.92 15.41 17.53
C ALA A 95 6.76 15.57 16.25
N ARG A 96 6.14 16.14 15.21
CA ARG A 96 6.82 16.49 13.96
C ARG A 96 6.78 17.99 13.78
N PHE A 97 7.93 18.57 13.51
CA PHE A 97 8.05 19.98 13.16
C PHE A 97 9.09 20.14 12.04
N GLY A 98 9.00 21.24 11.30
CA GLY A 98 9.94 21.60 10.26
C GLY A 98 10.47 23.00 10.52
N LEU A 99 11.75 23.21 10.29
CA LEU A 99 12.36 24.54 10.28
C LEU A 99 12.24 25.09 8.87
N VAL A 100 11.68 26.30 8.74
CA VAL A 100 11.57 26.98 7.44
C VAL A 100 12.94 27.54 7.07
N GLU A 101 13.34 27.31 5.83
CA GLU A 101 14.68 27.67 5.34
C GLU A 101 14.93 29.18 5.32
N GLU A 102 13.87 29.98 5.19
CA GLU A 102 13.92 31.46 5.28
C GLU A 102 14.33 31.96 6.67
N ASP A 103 13.83 31.32 7.73
CA ASP A 103 14.13 31.70 9.13
C ASP A 103 15.45 31.07 9.63
N TYR A 104 15.85 29.94 9.04
CA TYR A 104 17.04 29.17 9.41
C TYR A 104 17.91 28.85 8.18
N PRO A 105 18.55 29.88 7.57
CA PRO A 105 19.31 29.69 6.34
C PRO A 105 20.63 28.95 6.56
N GLU A 106 21.23 29.07 7.75
CA GLU A 106 22.46 28.37 8.11
C GLU A 106 22.17 27.12 8.94
N ASP A 107 22.87 26.03 8.62
CA ASP A 107 22.74 24.77 9.37
C ASP A 107 23.19 24.93 10.84
N THR A 108 24.10 25.86 11.12
CA THR A 108 24.53 26.20 12.49
C THR A 108 23.37 26.68 13.36
N HIS A 109 22.43 27.45 12.79
CA HIS A 109 21.24 27.93 13.49
C HIS A 109 20.24 26.79 13.74
N LYS A 110 20.10 25.87 12.78
CA LYS A 110 19.26 24.68 12.95
C LYS A 110 19.79 23.79 14.07
N THR A 111 21.09 23.49 14.08
CA THR A 111 21.72 22.68 15.13
C THR A 111 21.53 23.29 16.51
N ARG A 112 21.78 24.61 16.66
CA ARG A 112 21.57 25.29 17.94
C ARG A 112 20.12 25.22 18.42
N PHE A 113 19.15 25.36 17.51
CA PHE A 113 17.74 25.23 17.85
C PHE A 113 17.43 23.83 18.42
N TYR A 114 17.93 22.78 17.76
CA TYR A 114 17.73 21.40 18.22
C TYR A 114 18.38 21.14 19.58
N ASP A 115 19.61 21.61 19.79
CA ASP A 115 20.33 21.46 21.08
C ASP A 115 19.56 22.15 22.22
N GLU A 116 19.09 23.37 22.00
CA GLU A 116 18.29 24.08 23.01
C GLU A 116 16.92 23.43 23.27
N LEU A 117 16.30 22.89 22.23
CA LEU A 117 15.02 22.19 22.35
C LEU A 117 15.16 20.93 23.21
N LEU A 118 16.16 20.10 22.92
CA LEU A 118 16.46 18.90 23.70
C LEU A 118 16.72 19.24 25.17
N ALA A 119 17.63 20.19 25.43
CA ALA A 119 17.97 20.60 26.80
C ALA A 119 16.76 21.14 27.60
N ARG A 120 15.83 21.85 26.94
CA ARG A 120 14.60 22.35 27.58
C ARG A 120 13.59 21.24 27.88
N LEU A 121 13.53 20.19 27.06
CA LEU A 121 12.60 19.07 27.24
C LEU A 121 13.12 18.10 28.29
N GLU A 122 14.41 17.78 28.29
CA GLU A 122 15.06 16.94 29.31
C GLU A 122 14.91 17.54 30.72
N GLY A 123 14.89 18.87 30.85
CA GLY A 123 14.70 19.54 32.14
C GLY A 123 13.26 19.52 32.70
N ARG A 124 12.29 18.91 32.02
CA ARG A 124 10.88 18.91 32.47
C ARG A 124 10.57 17.73 33.39
N PRO A 125 9.83 17.94 34.49
CA PRO A 125 9.39 16.86 35.35
C PRO A 125 8.45 15.91 34.59
N GLY A 126 8.73 14.61 34.65
CA GLY A 126 7.98 13.56 33.95
C GLY A 126 8.54 13.16 32.58
N VAL A 127 9.66 13.75 32.14
CA VAL A 127 10.40 13.33 30.95
C VAL A 127 11.59 12.48 31.40
N GLU A 128 11.67 11.23 30.93
CA GLU A 128 12.79 10.32 31.23
C GLU A 128 13.93 10.45 30.22
N ALA A 129 13.59 10.49 28.92
CA ALA A 129 14.55 10.66 27.84
C ALA A 129 13.93 11.46 26.68
N VAL A 130 14.77 12.12 25.88
CA VAL A 130 14.35 12.88 24.70
C VAL A 130 15.31 12.59 23.56
N THR A 131 14.76 12.43 22.36
CA THR A 131 15.55 12.29 21.15
C THR A 131 14.92 13.00 19.95
N LEU A 132 15.73 13.17 18.91
CA LEU A 132 15.32 13.68 17.61
C LEU A 132 15.69 12.64 16.56
N THR A 133 14.77 12.38 15.63
CA THR A 133 15.02 11.51 14.49
C THR A 133 14.25 12.02 13.27
N THR A 134 14.73 11.73 12.07
CA THR A 134 13.98 11.98 10.84
C THR A 134 12.83 10.99 10.66
N ASP A 135 13.02 9.76 11.13
CA ASP A 135 12.05 8.67 10.98
C ASP A 135 12.04 7.79 12.24
N PHE A 136 10.86 7.31 12.64
CA PHE A 136 10.71 6.45 13.81
C PHE A 136 11.07 4.99 13.48
N PRO A 137 11.49 4.19 14.49
CA PRO A 137 11.64 2.75 14.34
C PRO A 137 10.40 2.11 13.70
N GLY A 138 10.60 1.26 12.70
CA GLY A 138 9.52 0.51 12.05
C GLY A 138 8.69 1.28 11.01
N LEU A 139 8.85 2.60 10.86
CA LEU A 139 8.14 3.39 9.84
C LEU A 139 8.90 3.53 8.51
N GLY A 140 10.08 2.92 8.42
CA GLY A 140 10.98 3.02 7.27
C GLY A 140 11.88 4.24 7.36
N SER A 141 12.47 4.63 6.23
CA SER A 141 13.28 5.84 6.13
C SER A 141 12.92 6.61 4.86
N GLY A 142 13.19 7.91 4.89
CA GLY A 142 13.28 8.71 3.68
C GLY A 142 14.27 8.10 2.67
N SER A 143 13.91 8.19 1.38
CA SER A 143 14.79 7.85 0.27
C SER A 143 15.46 9.10 -0.26
N TRP A 144 16.78 9.04 -0.39
CA TRP A 144 17.62 10.13 -0.85
C TRP A 144 18.35 9.70 -2.11
N ARG A 145 18.31 10.56 -3.14
CA ARG A 145 19.17 10.38 -4.30
C ARG A 145 20.55 10.94 -3.98
N PHE A 146 21.58 10.27 -4.46
CA PHE A 146 22.95 10.76 -4.37
C PHE A 146 23.67 10.58 -5.69
N ALA A 147 24.67 11.44 -5.94
CA ALA A 147 25.53 11.32 -7.11
C ALA A 147 26.84 10.61 -6.69
N VAL A 148 27.28 9.65 -7.49
CA VAL A 148 28.63 9.08 -7.34
C VAL A 148 29.60 10.00 -8.09
N GLU A 149 30.66 10.41 -7.41
CA GLU A 149 31.69 11.26 -8.01
C GLU A 149 32.33 10.55 -9.22
N GLY A 150 32.31 11.20 -10.39
CA GLY A 150 32.81 10.65 -11.65
C GLY A 150 31.76 9.99 -12.55
N GLU A 151 30.51 9.83 -12.08
CA GLU A 151 29.41 9.29 -12.88
C GLU A 151 28.50 10.40 -13.43
N THR A 152 27.90 10.17 -14.59
CA THR A 152 26.91 11.08 -15.20
C THR A 152 25.55 10.39 -15.27
N TYR A 153 24.51 11.10 -14.83
CA TYR A 153 23.14 10.61 -14.81
C TYR A 153 22.29 11.47 -15.75
N ASP A 154 21.71 10.85 -16.77
CA ASP A 154 20.93 11.57 -17.79
C ASP A 154 19.50 11.90 -17.33
N ARG A 155 18.93 11.10 -16.42
CA ARG A 155 17.59 11.28 -15.88
C ARG A 155 17.59 11.16 -14.35
N ASP A 156 16.64 11.82 -13.69
CA ASP A 156 16.46 11.74 -12.24
C ASP A 156 16.26 10.30 -11.70
N GLN A 157 15.70 9.41 -12.53
CA GLN A 157 15.50 8.00 -12.21
C GLN A 157 16.78 7.16 -12.28
N ASP A 158 17.84 7.67 -12.90
CA ASP A 158 19.11 6.96 -13.06
C ASP A 158 20.03 7.16 -11.85
N TYR A 159 19.73 8.16 -11.00
CA TYR A 159 20.44 8.38 -9.74
C TYR A 159 20.20 7.21 -8.78
N PRO A 160 21.27 6.67 -8.15
CA PRO A 160 21.11 5.69 -7.10
C PRO A 160 20.35 6.30 -5.91
N ILE A 161 19.57 5.44 -5.26
CA ILE A 161 18.77 5.80 -4.09
C ILE A 161 19.40 5.13 -2.86
N THR A 162 19.53 5.90 -1.79
CA THR A 162 19.91 5.43 -0.46
C THR A 162 18.81 5.72 0.54
N HIS A 163 18.81 4.98 1.63
CA HIS A 163 17.89 5.10 2.74
C HIS A 163 18.68 5.62 3.94
N VAL A 164 18.37 6.82 4.40
CA VAL A 164 19.11 7.49 5.49
C VAL A 164 18.14 7.89 6.57
N ILE A 165 18.48 7.52 7.80
CA ILE A 165 17.84 8.02 9.02
C ILE A 165 18.90 8.81 9.76
N ALA A 166 18.60 10.07 10.08
CA ALA A 166 19.42 10.86 10.99
C ALA A 166 18.75 10.84 12.36
N ALA A 167 19.50 10.44 13.38
CA ALA A 167 19.02 10.34 14.75
C ALA A 167 20.04 10.96 15.71
N ALA A 168 19.55 11.58 16.78
CA ALA A 168 20.40 12.09 17.85
C ALA A 168 21.07 10.93 18.61
N PRO A 169 22.23 11.14 19.26
CA PRO A 169 22.91 10.09 20.01
C PRO A 169 22.04 9.41 21.07
N SER A 170 21.09 10.14 21.67
CA SER A 170 20.14 9.65 22.68
C SER A 170 19.06 8.70 22.12
N PHE A 171 19.01 8.47 20.81
CA PHE A 171 17.94 7.70 20.17
C PHE A 171 17.83 6.27 20.69
N PHE A 172 18.95 5.56 20.75
CA PHE A 172 18.98 4.16 21.19
C PHE A 172 18.61 4.03 22.67
N GLU A 173 19.07 4.97 23.50
CA GLU A 173 18.71 5.04 24.92
C GLU A 173 17.21 5.33 25.11
N THR A 174 16.66 6.30 24.35
CA THR A 174 15.24 6.69 24.45
C THR A 174 14.29 5.56 24.03
N PHE A 175 14.70 4.72 23.07
CA PHE A 175 13.90 3.60 22.59
C PHE A 175 14.25 2.25 23.25
N ASP A 176 15.13 2.25 24.25
CA ASP A 176 15.65 1.05 24.93
C ASP A 176 16.19 -0.03 23.96
N VAL A 177 16.89 0.43 22.92
CA VAL A 177 17.49 -0.44 21.91
C VAL A 177 18.97 -0.63 22.24
N SER A 178 19.35 -1.86 22.60
CA SER A 178 20.75 -2.23 22.75
C SER A 178 21.45 -2.32 21.39
N VAL A 179 22.51 -1.55 21.18
CA VAL A 179 23.38 -1.58 19.99
C VAL A 179 24.49 -2.62 20.16
#